data_AF-A0A519TS77-F1
#
_entry.id   AF-A0A519TS77-F1
#
_cell.length_a   1.000
_cell.length_b   1.000
_cell.length_c   1.000
_cell.angle_alpha   90.00
_cell.angle_beta   90.00
_cell.angle_gamma   90.00
#
_symmetry.space_group_name_H-M   'P 1'
#
loop_
_entity.id
_entity.type
_entity.pdbx_description
1 polymer ?
#
loop_
_entity_poly.entity_id
_entity_poly.type
_entity_poly.pdbx_seq_one_letter_code
_entity_poly.pdbx_strand_id
1 'polypeptide(L)' 'MELIQPNSIGFYVLSIVISGGLFLLWRRLFRRFFMSEAVVVIATAMAAIITTPIVLLAVLWLVAQVHRP' A
#
# COMPACT_ATOMS: atom_id res chain seq x y z
N MET A 1 -8.49 -20.38 17.03
CA MET A 1 -8.17 -19.31 16.08
C MET A 1 -7.56 -19.99 14.86
N GLU A 2 -8.34 -20.22 13.80
CA GLU A 2 -7.77 -20.63 12.52
C GLU A 2 -6.95 -19.46 11.99
N LEU A 3 -5.63 -19.65 11.97
CA LEU A 3 -4.71 -18.77 11.27
C LEU A 3 -5.01 -18.97 9.79
N ILE A 4 -5.77 -18.05 9.20
CA ILE A 4 -5.90 -17.93 7.75
C ILE A 4 -4.48 -17.74 7.23
N GLN A 5 -3.81 -18.81 6.82
CA GLN A 5 -2.50 -18.73 6.20
C GLN A 5 -2.72 -18.05 4.85
N PRO A 6 -2.15 -16.86 4.60
CA PRO A 6 -2.19 -16.25 3.28
C PRO A 6 -1.19 -16.99 2.38
N ASN A 7 -1.45 -18.26 2.11
CA ASN A 7 -0.61 -19.11 1.28
C ASN A 7 -0.90 -18.92 -0.22
N SER A 8 -1.71 -17.92 -0.58
CA SER A 8 -1.96 -17.57 -1.97
C SER A 8 -0.91 -16.56 -2.43
N ILE A 9 -0.10 -16.96 -3.43
CA ILE A 9 0.81 -16.07 -4.15
C ILE A 9 0.11 -14.76 -4.55
N GLY A 10 -1.19 -14.83 -4.86
CA GLY A 10 -2.03 -13.67 -5.15
C GLY A 10 -2.03 -12.60 -4.06
N PHE A 11 -2.05 -12.98 -2.77
CA PHE A 11 -2.00 -12.03 -1.66
C PHE A 11 -0.65 -11.30 -1.58
N TYR A 12 0.46 -12.01 -1.77
CA TYR A 12 1.80 -11.41 -1.78
C TYR A 12 1.99 -10.49 -2.99
N VAL A 13 1.59 -10.93 -4.18
CA VAL A 13 1.65 -10.13 -5.40
C VAL A 13 0.83 -8.85 -5.25
N LEU A 14 -0.41 -8.95 -4.75
CA LEU A 14 -1.27 -7.80 -4.51
C LEU A 14 -0.65 -6.84 -3.47
N SER A 15 -0.07 -7.38 -2.40
CA SER A 15 0.59 -6.57 -1.35
C SER A 15 1.81 -5.81 -1.89
N ILE A 16 2.60 -6.44 -2.77
CA ILE A 16 3.75 -5.79 -3.44
C ILE A 16 3.27 -4.69 -4.38
N VAL A 17 2.24 -4.97 -5.19
CA VAL A 17 1.66 -4.00 -6.13
C VAL A 17 1.11 -2.78 -5.39
N ILE A 18 0.36 -3.00 -4.30
CA ILE A 18 -0.20 -1.91 -3.49
C ILE A 18 0.92 -1.09 -2.84
N SER A 19 1.89 -1.75 -2.20
CA SER A 19 2.98 -1.06 -1.49
C SER A 19 3.89 -0.29 -2.47
N GLY A 20 4.25 -0.90 -3.59
CA GLY A 20 5.05 -0.26 -4.64
C GLY A 20 4.31 0.88 -5.34
N GLY A 21 3.01 0.70 -5.61
CA GLY A 21 2.15 1.74 -6.19
C GLY A 21 2.04 2.96 -5.29
N LEU A 22 1.78 2.76 -3.99
CA LEU A 22 1.77 3.82 -2.98
C LEU A 22 3.12 4.54 -2.91
N PHE A 23 4.22 3.79 -2.90
CA PHE A 23 5.56 4.37 -2.86
C PHE A 23 5.82 5.27 -4.08
N LEU A 24 5.49 4.83 -5.30
CA LEU A 24 5.67 5.64 -6.50
C LEU A 24 4.75 6.87 -6.54
N LEU A 25 3.50 6.71 -6.07
CA LEU A 25 2.53 7.80 -5.99
C LEU A 25 3.02 8.91 -5.04
N TRP A 26 3.41 8.53 -3.82
CA TRP A 26 3.95 9.44 -2.83
C TRP A 26 5.28 10.05 -3.27
N ARG A 27 6.17 9.28 -3.93
CA ARG A 27 7.42 9.80 -4.48
C ARG A 27 7.16 10.86 -5.54
N ARG A 28 6.14 10.67 -6.40
CA ARG A 28 5.76 11.66 -7.41
C ARG A 28 5.18 12.92 -6.77
N LEU A 29 4.39 12.78 -5.71
CA LEU A 29 3.86 13.92 -4.94
C LEU A 29 4.99 14.68 -4.25
N PHE A 30 5.81 14.02 -3.45
CA PHE A 30 6.85 14.65 -2.63
C PHE A 30 7.99 15.27 -3.46
N ARG A 31 8.29 14.73 -4.65
CA ARG A 31 9.23 15.41 -5.58
C ARG A 31 8.78 16.79 -6.02
N ARG A 32 7.48 17.12 -5.94
CA ARG A 32 6.99 18.47 -6.22
C ARG A 32 7.17 19.43 -5.04
N PHE A 33 7.28 18.91 -3.83
CA PHE A 33 7.33 19.71 -2.60
C PHE A 33 8.74 19.83 -2.00
N PHE A 34 9.62 18.86 -2.24
CA PHE A 34 10.96 18.83 -1.66
C PHE A 34 12.04 18.77 -2.75
N MET A 35 13.04 19.66 -2.63
CA MET A 35 14.22 19.70 -3.51
C MET A 35 15.27 18.64 -3.15
N SER A 36 15.30 18.17 -1.90
CA SER A 36 16.26 17.17 -1.44
C SER A 36 15.74 15.75 -1.67
N GLU A 37 16.46 14.98 -2.48
CA GLU A 37 16.09 13.59 -2.81
C GLU A 37 16.07 12.69 -1.57
N ALA A 38 16.99 12.89 -0.62
CA ALA A 38 17.01 12.13 0.64
C ALA A 38 15.72 12.34 1.45
N VAL A 39 15.24 13.59 1.52
CA VAL A 39 13.99 13.93 2.23
C VAL A 39 12.78 13.32 1.52
N VAL A 40 12.74 13.38 0.18
CA VAL A 40 11.67 12.76 -0.62
C VAL A 40 11.59 11.27 -0.35
N VAL A 41 12.72 10.55 -0.35
CA VAL A 41 12.74 9.09 -0.15
C VAL A 41 12.24 8.72 1.25
N ILE A 42 12.73 9.41 2.28
CA ILE A 42 12.33 9.16 3.68
C ILE A 42 10.84 9.47 3.86
N ALA A 43 10.37 10.63 3.39
CA ALA A 43 8.97 11.02 3.48
C ALA A 43 8.05 10.03 2.73
N THR A 44 8.50 9.56 1.56
CA THR A 44 7.77 8.55 0.77
C THR A 44 7.69 7.22 1.52
N ALA A 45 8.80 6.74 2.06
CA ALA A 45 8.83 5.47 2.79
C ALA A 45 7.92 5.52 4.03
N MET A 46 7.98 6.61 4.78
CA MET A 46 7.11 6.86 5.93
C MET A 46 5.63 6.90 5.53
N ALA A 47 5.28 7.67 4.50
CA ALA A 47 3.90 7.78 4.03
C ALA A 47 3.37 6.44 3.51
N ALA A 48 4.17 5.68 2.77
CA ALA A 48 3.79 4.35 2.29
C ALA A 48 3.51 3.41 3.47
N ILE A 49 4.43 3.28 4.44
CA ILE A 49 4.26 2.40 5.60
C ILE A 49 2.99 2.75 6.40
N ILE A 50 2.73 4.04 6.60
CA ILE A 50 1.54 4.52 7.34
C ILE A 50 0.25 4.24 6.55
N THR A 51 0.26 4.41 5.22
CA THR A 51 -0.95 4.29 4.39
C THR A 51 -1.26 2.87 3.93
N THR A 52 -0.28 1.98 3.85
CA THR A 52 -0.47 0.57 3.47
C THR A 52 -1.58 -0.16 4.24
N PRO A 53 -1.66 -0.14 5.59
CA PRO A 53 -2.74 -0.82 6.30
C PRO A 53 -4.13 -0.23 6.00
N ILE A 54 -4.22 1.10 5.83
CA ILE A 54 -5.47 1.78 5.48
C ILE A 54 -5.94 1.34 4.08
N VAL A 55 -5.02 1.29 3.12
CA VAL A 55 -5.33 0.87 1.75
C VAL A 55 -5.68 -0.61 1.69
N LEU A 56 -4.98 -1.47 2.44
CA LEU A 56 -5.34 -2.88 2.57
C LEU A 56 -6.75 -3.05 3.14
N LEU A 57 -7.10 -2.34 4.20
CA LEU A 57 -8.44 -2.37 4.78
C LEU A 57 -9.50 -1.91 3.76
N ALA A 58 -9.24 -0.83 3.02
CA ALA A 58 -10.13 -0.34 1.98
C ALA A 58 -10.33 -1.36 0.84
N VAL A 59 -9.24 -2.00 0.40
CA VAL A 59 -9.30 -3.05 -0.63
C VAL A 59 -10.08 -4.27 -0.12
N LEU A 60 -9.82 -4.74 1.10
CA LEU A 60 -10.55 -5.86 1.70
C LEU A 60 -12.04 -5.53 1.85
N TRP A 61 -12.37 -4.29 2.24
CA TRP A 61 -13.75 -3.83 2.32
C TRP A 61 -14.44 -3.80 0.97
N LEU A 62 -13.77 -3.28 -0.07
CA LEU A 62 -14.31 -3.29 -1.44
C LEU A 62 -14.52 -4.71 -1.97
N VAL A 63 -13.57 -5.61 -1.74
CA VAL A 63 -13.71 -7.03 -2.10
C VAL A 63 -14.90 -7.67 -1.40
N ALA A 64 -15.09 -7.38 -0.11
CA ALA A 64 -16.23 -7.85 0.65
C ALA A 64 -17.55 -7.31 0.09
N GLN A 65 -17.61 -6.05 -0.34
CA GLN A 65 -18.81 -5.47 -0.98
C GLN A 65 -19.15 -6.14 -2.31
N VAL A 66 -18.13 -6.46 -3.11
CA VAL A 66 -18.30 -7.13 -4.42
C VAL A 66 -18.75 -8.60 -4.25
N HIS A 67 -18.39 -9.25 -3.13
CA HIS A 67 -18.76 -10.63 -2.82
C HIS A 67 -20.03 -10.75 -1.95
N ARG A 68 -20.75 -9.64 -1.68
CA ARG A 68 -22.07 -9.72 -1.04
C ARG A 68 -23.07 -10.31 -2.04
N PRO A 69 -23.82 -11.37 -1.68
CA PRO A 69 -24.86 -11.93 -2.55
C PRO A 69 -26.01 -10.94 -2.80
#